data_AF-A0A7S2USM6-F1
#
_entry.id   AF-A0A7S2USM6-F1
#
_cell.length_a   1.000
_cell.length_b   1.000
_cell.length_c   1.000
_cell.angle_alpha   90.00
_cell.angle_beta   90.00
_cell.angle_gamma   90.00
#
_symmetry.space_group_name_H-M   'P 1'
#
loop_
_entity.id
_entity.type
_entity.pdbx_description
1 polymer ?
#
loop_
_entity_poly.entity_id
_entity_poly.type
_entity_poly.pdbx_seq_one_letter_code
_entity_poly.pdbx_strand_id
1 'polypeptide(L)'
;DCMGLAISLVAAPSVKEKVWYHTCKSRGRGGSCNRRHLTDDGGCTIWYDEPGLLKEVEKRLGGKPLPALQQDLSLPDGMGGGGVRYGEQSTQQSSGPSVHVQLIEPVVKELATLEYQAQNNYLSMHKKFSA
;
A
#
# COMPACT_ATOMS: atom_id res chain seq x y z
N ASP A 1 7.49 -1.72 -14.59
CA ASP A 1 7.04 -1.03 -13.37
C ASP A 1 6.62 0.39 -13.73
N CYS A 2 5.40 0.77 -13.36
CA CYS A 2 4.90 2.14 -13.54
C CYS A 2 5.12 2.92 -12.24
N MET A 3 5.56 4.16 -12.36
CA MET A 3 5.70 5.05 -11.20
C MET A 3 4.30 5.37 -10.64
N GLY A 4 4.14 5.16 -9.32
CA GLY A 4 2.95 5.49 -8.54
C GLY A 4 3.07 6.88 -7.89
N LEU A 5 1.97 7.63 -7.78
CA LEU A 5 1.87 8.89 -7.05
C LEU A 5 0.80 8.71 -5.97
N ALA A 6 1.18 8.92 -4.71
CA ALA A 6 0.25 8.91 -3.59
C ALA A 6 0.04 10.34 -3.11
N ILE A 7 -1.21 10.79 -3.07
CA ILE A 7 -1.61 12.09 -2.56
C ILE A 7 -2.43 11.87 -1.30
N SER A 8 -2.07 12.56 -0.21
CA SER A 8 -2.83 12.56 1.03
C SER A 8 -3.56 13.90 1.18
N LEU A 9 -4.87 13.83 1.40
CA LEU A 9 -5.68 14.97 1.80
C LEU A 9 -5.76 14.97 3.31
N VAL A 10 -5.36 16.07 3.94
CA VAL A 10 -5.27 16.21 5.40
C VAL A 10 -5.92 17.53 5.78
N ALA A 11 -6.81 17.55 6.77
CA ALA A 11 -7.36 18.82 7.24
C ALA A 11 -6.28 19.73 7.84
N ALA A 12 -6.57 21.03 7.83
CA ALA A 12 -5.72 22.02 8.49
C ALA A 12 -5.64 21.74 10.01
N PRO A 13 -4.51 22.06 10.70
CA PRO A 13 -4.32 21.74 12.12
C PRO A 13 -5.39 22.26 13.07
N SER A 14 -6.12 23.32 12.69
CA SER A 14 -7.21 23.92 13.48
C SER A 14 -8.57 23.27 13.26
N VAL A 15 -8.70 22.37 12.28
CA VAL A 15 -9.96 21.75 11.88
C VAL A 15 -9.93 20.27 12.25
N LYS A 16 -10.90 19.85 13.06
CA LYS A 16 -11.08 18.43 13.38
C LYS A 16 -12.07 17.82 12.41
N GLU A 17 -11.75 16.66 11.86
CA GLU A 17 -12.68 15.90 11.03
C GLU A 17 -13.49 14.92 11.88
N LYS A 18 -14.81 14.93 11.68
CA LYS A 18 -15.72 13.94 12.30
C LYS A 18 -15.94 12.80 11.33
N VAL A 19 -15.33 11.65 11.64
CA VAL A 19 -15.38 10.48 10.78
C VAL A 19 -16.40 9.47 11.33
N TRP A 20 -17.13 8.83 10.42
CA TRP A 20 -18.01 7.74 10.77
C TRP A 20 -17.23 6.44 10.95
N TYR A 21 -16.99 6.09 12.20
CA TYR A 21 -16.40 4.82 12.60
C TYR A 21 -17.49 3.88 13.10
N HIS A 22 -18.09 3.11 12.17
CA HIS A 22 -19.17 2.20 12.50
C HIS A 22 -18.72 1.05 13.43
N THR A 23 -19.10 1.11 14.70
CA THR A 23 -18.71 0.18 15.78
C THR A 23 -19.82 -0.79 16.21
N CYS A 24 -21.05 -0.63 15.73
CA CYS A 24 -22.16 -1.49 16.15
C CYS A 24 -21.98 -2.95 15.70
N LYS A 25 -22.55 -3.88 16.47
CA LYS A 25 -22.60 -5.32 16.15
C LYS A 25 -23.25 -5.66 14.81
N SER A 26 -24.02 -4.72 14.24
CA SER A 26 -24.65 -4.83 12.91
C SER A 26 -23.70 -4.50 11.74
N ARG A 27 -22.42 -4.18 12.00
CA ARG A 27 -21.41 -3.94 10.96
C ARG A 27 -21.38 -5.11 9.96
N GLY A 28 -21.56 -4.78 8.68
CA GLY A 28 -21.55 -5.75 7.58
C GLY A 28 -22.84 -6.58 7.41
N ARG A 29 -23.86 -6.39 8.25
CA ARG A 29 -25.13 -7.15 8.17
C ARG A 29 -26.27 -6.41 7.46
N GLY A 30 -25.94 -5.44 6.61
CA GLY A 30 -26.94 -4.70 5.82
C GLY A 30 -27.86 -3.74 6.61
N GLY A 31 -27.65 -3.56 7.92
CA GLY A 31 -28.38 -2.56 8.70
C GLY A 31 -27.82 -1.16 8.48
N SER A 32 -28.68 -0.21 8.08
CA SER A 32 -28.32 1.22 7.98
C SER A 32 -28.18 1.81 9.39
N CYS A 33 -26.95 1.81 9.90
CA CYS A 33 -26.65 2.62 11.07
C CYS A 33 -26.71 4.09 10.65
N ASN A 34 -27.34 4.95 11.44
CA ASN A 34 -27.38 6.40 11.19
C ASN A 34 -26.98 7.20 12.44
N ARG A 35 -26.36 6.53 13.42
CA ARG A 35 -26.01 7.12 14.71
C ARG A 35 -24.77 8.00 14.57
N ARG A 36 -25.02 9.29 14.32
CA ARG A 36 -23.98 10.32 14.16
C ARG A 36 -23.43 10.88 15.47
N HIS A 37 -23.87 10.36 16.62
CA HIS A 37 -23.30 10.74 17.93
C HIS A 37 -21.87 10.21 18.07
N LEU A 38 -21.10 10.82 18.97
CA LEU A 38 -19.75 10.34 19.27
C LEU A 38 -19.80 8.95 19.87
N THR A 39 -18.73 8.19 19.70
CA THR A 39 -18.61 6.85 20.27
C THR A 39 -18.67 6.89 21.80
N ASP A 40 -18.14 7.95 22.41
CA ASP A 40 -18.22 8.20 23.85
C ASP A 40 -19.68 8.35 24.35
N ASP A 41 -20.57 8.83 23.47
CA ASP A 41 -22.01 8.98 23.73
C ASP A 41 -22.84 7.78 23.20
N GLY A 42 -22.20 6.65 22.92
CA GLY A 42 -22.87 5.44 22.39
C GLY A 42 -23.26 5.52 20.89
N GLY A 43 -22.73 6.49 20.16
CA GLY A 43 -22.86 6.63 18.72
C GLY A 43 -21.79 5.87 17.93
N CYS A 44 -21.62 6.23 16.65
CA CYS A 44 -20.68 5.59 15.73
C CYS A 44 -19.73 6.58 15.08
N THR A 45 -19.48 7.75 15.66
CA THR A 45 -18.52 8.71 15.09
C THR A 45 -17.36 8.95 16.03
N ILE A 46 -16.22 9.33 15.46
CA ILE A 46 -15.03 9.72 16.21
C ILE A 46 -14.48 11.01 15.63
N TRP A 47 -13.81 11.80 16.46
CA TRP A 47 -12.95 12.86 15.98
C TRP A 47 -11.62 12.25 15.56
N TYR A 48 -11.19 12.55 14.34
CA TYR A 48 -9.96 12.01 13.78
C TYR A 48 -8.82 13.02 13.97
N ASP A 49 -7.69 12.55 14.50
CA ASP A 49 -6.47 13.36 14.66
C ASP A 49 -5.57 13.17 13.43
N GLU A 50 -5.97 13.81 12.32
CA GLU A 50 -5.24 13.72 11.06
C GLU A 50 -3.78 14.22 11.17
N PRO A 51 -3.47 15.34 11.86
CA PRO A 51 -2.08 15.77 12.03
C PRO A 51 -1.21 14.74 12.77
N GLY A 52 -1.77 14.05 13.77
CA GLY A 52 -1.08 12.96 14.47
C GLY A 52 -0.78 11.77 13.55
N LEU A 53 -1.75 11.40 12.73
CA LEU A 53 -1.61 10.29 11.77
C LEU A 53 -0.61 10.61 10.66
N LEU A 54 -0.60 11.85 10.16
CA LEU A 54 0.37 12.30 9.17
C LEU A 54 1.81 12.14 9.70
N LYS A 55 2.06 12.51 10.96
CA LYS A 55 3.37 12.33 11.60
C LYS A 55 3.80 10.87 11.67
N GLU A 56 2.87 9.96 11.96
CA GLU A 56 3.18 8.52 11.97
C GLU A 56 3.47 7.97 10.56
N VAL A 57 2.84 8.52 9.52
CA VAL A 57 3.17 8.20 8.12
C VAL A 57 4.58 8.72 7.78
N GLU A 58 4.90 9.97 8.12
CA GLU A 58 6.23 10.55 7.90
C GLU A 58 7.33 9.75 8.60
N LYS A 59 7.07 9.28 9.83
CA LYS A 59 7.97 8.40 10.58
C LYS A 59 8.25 7.10 9.85
N ARG A 60 7.22 6.48 9.25
CA ARG A 60 7.38 5.25 8.43
C ARG A 60 8.15 5.51 7.13
N LEU A 61 8.04 6.71 6.57
CA LEU A 61 8.74 7.14 5.36
C LEU A 61 10.18 7.64 5.63
N GLY A 62 10.77 7.28 6.78
CA GLY A 62 12.15 7.64 7.12
C GLY A 62 12.29 9.00 7.83
N GLY A 63 11.21 9.54 8.38
CA GLY A 63 11.22 10.73 9.24
C GLY A 63 11.38 12.06 8.49
N LYS A 64 11.22 12.07 7.16
CA LYS A 64 11.22 13.30 6.37
C LYS A 64 9.80 13.86 6.31
N PRO A 65 9.62 15.19 6.48
CA PRO A 65 8.31 15.80 6.31
C PRO A 65 7.83 15.66 4.86
N LEU A 66 6.55 15.37 4.68
CA LEU A 66 5.94 15.29 3.35
C LEU A 66 5.78 16.71 2.78
N PRO A 67 6.13 16.93 1.50
CA PRO A 67 5.96 18.24 0.89
C PRO A 67 4.48 18.56 0.73
N ALA A 68 4.07 19.72 1.22
CA ALA A 68 2.72 20.25 1.01
C ALA A 68 2.59 20.79 -0.43
N LEU A 69 1.47 20.51 -1.08
CA LEU A 69 1.16 21.10 -2.38
C LEU A 69 0.74 22.57 -2.22
N GLN A 70 1.05 23.35 -3.24
CA GLN A 70 0.56 24.72 -3.39
C GLN A 70 -0.93 24.71 -3.78
N GLN A 71 -1.59 25.88 -3.68
CA GLN A 71 -3.02 26.01 -3.99
C GLN A 71 -3.35 25.70 -5.47
N ASP A 72 -2.37 25.86 -6.35
CA ASP A 72 -2.46 25.51 -7.78
C ASP A 72 -2.38 23.99 -8.03
N LEU A 73 -2.22 23.18 -6.98
CA LEU A 73 -2.04 21.73 -7.03
C LEU A 73 -0.87 21.31 -7.94
N SER A 74 0.09 22.21 -8.15
CA SER A 74 1.32 21.90 -8.85
C SER A 74 2.17 20.93 -8.03
N LEU A 75 2.82 19.99 -8.71
CA LEU A 75 3.73 19.06 -8.06
C LEU A 75 5.04 19.79 -7.74
N PRO A 76 5.63 19.59 -6.55
CA PRO A 76 6.88 20.24 -6.18
C PRO A 76 8.06 19.78 -7.06
N ASP A 77 9.01 20.68 -7.25
CA ASP A 77 10.21 20.46 -8.05
C ASP A 77 10.99 19.23 -7.55
N GLY A 78 11.28 18.30 -8.47
CA GLY A 78 11.93 17.02 -8.16
C GLY A 78 10.99 15.82 -8.00
N MET A 79 9.67 16.04 -7.85
CA MET A 79 8.66 14.96 -7.93
C MET A 79 8.16 14.75 -9.36
N GLY A 80 8.13 15.81 -10.16
CA GLY A 80 7.92 15.75 -11.61
C GLY A 80 9.21 15.35 -12.33
N GLY A 81 9.55 14.07 -12.31
CA GLY A 81 10.73 13.57 -13.01
C GLY A 81 10.65 13.81 -14.51
N GLY A 82 11.47 14.72 -15.03
CA GLY A 82 12.02 14.70 -16.40
C GLY A 82 11.07 14.33 -17.54
N GLY A 83 9.89 14.93 -17.62
CA GLY A 83 8.96 14.74 -18.74
C GLY A 83 8.23 13.40 -18.79
N VAL A 84 8.36 12.55 -17.77
CA VAL A 84 7.62 11.29 -17.67
C VAL A 84 6.24 11.58 -17.10
N ARG A 85 5.18 11.34 -17.88
CA ARG A 85 3.80 11.52 -17.40
C ARG A 85 3.44 10.38 -16.45
N TYR A 86 2.67 10.70 -15.42
CA TYR A 86 2.14 9.69 -14.51
C TYR A 86 1.32 8.65 -15.27
N GLY A 87 1.63 7.36 -15.09
CA GLY A 87 1.00 6.26 -15.83
C GLY A 87 1.53 6.04 -17.26
N GLU A 88 2.54 6.80 -17.69
CA GLU A 88 3.19 6.60 -18.99
C GLU A 88 4.13 5.40 -18.94
N GLN A 89 3.91 4.47 -19.85
CA GLN A 89 4.78 3.32 -20.04
C GLN A 89 5.94 3.76 -20.95
N SER A 90 7.18 3.67 -20.45
CA SER A 90 8.38 4.00 -21.23
C SER A 90 8.34 3.27 -22.57
N THR A 91 8.30 4.02 -23.68
CA THR A 91 8.39 3.48 -25.05
C THR A 91 9.81 3.03 -25.37
N GLN A 92 10.81 3.55 -24.64
CA GLN A 92 12.14 2.97 -24.64
C GLN A 92 12.09 1.65 -23.91
N GLN A 93 12.29 0.57 -24.68
CA GLN A 93 12.69 -0.74 -24.20
C GLN A 93 13.82 -0.56 -23.16
N SER A 94 13.47 -0.59 -21.87
CA SER A 94 14.46 -0.60 -20.81
C SER A 94 15.23 -1.90 -20.95
N SER A 95 16.49 -1.82 -21.39
CA SER A 95 17.34 -2.97 -21.69
C SER A 95 17.79 -3.76 -20.45
N GLY A 96 17.21 -3.49 -19.27
CA GLY A 96 17.57 -4.12 -18.00
C GLY A 96 16.34 -4.72 -17.31
N PRO A 97 16.49 -5.87 -16.62
CA PRO A 97 15.42 -6.44 -15.81
C PRO A 97 15.03 -5.46 -14.70
N SER A 98 13.73 -5.34 -14.43
CA SER A 98 13.23 -4.43 -13.41
C SER A 98 13.87 -4.75 -12.06
N VAL A 99 14.07 -3.74 -11.21
CA VAL A 99 14.64 -3.91 -9.86
C VAL A 99 13.88 -4.98 -9.07
N HIS A 100 12.57 -5.07 -9.29
CA HIS A 100 11.72 -6.11 -8.70
C HIS A 100 12.08 -7.52 -9.19
N VAL A 101 12.42 -7.68 -10.47
CA VAL A 101 12.91 -8.96 -11.02
C VAL A 101 14.24 -9.36 -10.37
N GLN A 102 15.15 -8.41 -10.15
CA GLN A 102 16.42 -8.68 -9.46
C GLN A 102 16.22 -9.06 -7.99
N LEU A 103 15.24 -8.44 -7.32
CA LEU A 103 14.89 -8.79 -5.93
C LEU A 103 14.30 -10.20 -5.81
N ILE A 104 13.53 -10.64 -6.82
CA ILE A 104 12.87 -11.95 -6.82
C ILE A 104 13.78 -13.07 -7.34
N GLU A 105 14.83 -12.75 -8.09
CA GLU A 105 15.80 -13.71 -8.63
C GLU A 105 16.30 -14.76 -7.61
N PRO A 106 16.79 -14.41 -6.41
CA PRO A 106 17.27 -15.40 -5.45
C PRO A 106 16.16 -16.34 -4.96
N VAL A 107 14.95 -15.81 -4.76
CA VAL A 107 13.78 -16.59 -4.31
C VAL A 107 13.35 -17.59 -5.38
N VAL A 108 13.36 -17.18 -6.65
CA VAL A 108 13.03 -18.07 -7.77
C VAL A 108 14.08 -19.17 -7.93
N LYS A 109 15.36 -18.86 -7.74
CA LYS A 109 16.43 -19.88 -7.75
C LYS A 109 16.25 -20.90 -6.63
N GLU A 110 15.90 -20.45 -5.43
CA GLU A 110 15.62 -21.34 -4.29
C GLU A 110 14.38 -22.21 -4.54
N LEU A 111 13.31 -21.64 -5.09
CA LEU A 111 12.12 -22.40 -5.45
C LEU A 111 12.42 -23.48 -6.50
N ALA A 112 13.26 -23.18 -7.48
CA ALA A 112 13.66 -24.14 -8.51
C ALA A 112 14.46 -25.33 -7.93
N THR A 113 15.33 -25.10 -6.94
CA THR A 113 16.07 -26.19 -6.29
C THR A 113 15.14 -27.06 -5.44
N LEU A 114 14.22 -26.44 -4.70
CA LEU A 114 13.22 -27.16 -3.91
C LEU A 114 12.28 -27.98 -4.80
N GLU A 115 11.85 -27.42 -5.92
CA GLU A 115 11.02 -28.12 -6.90
C GLU A 115 11.75 -29.35 -7.47
N TYR A 116 13.01 -29.18 -7.89
CA TYR A 116 13.83 -30.28 -8.38
C TYR A 116 13.98 -31.41 -7.35
N GLN A 117 14.21 -31.05 -6.08
CA GLN A 117 14.30 -32.02 -4.98
C GLN A 117 12.96 -32.73 -4.75
N ALA A 118 11.85 -31.99 -4.75
CA ALA A 118 10.52 -32.56 -4.56
C ALA A 118 10.16 -33.55 -5.69
N GLN A 119 10.41 -33.19 -6.95
CA GLN A 119 10.17 -34.06 -8.10
C GLN A 119 11.04 -35.32 -8.05
N ASN A 120 12.33 -35.18 -7.73
CA ASN A 120 13.22 -36.34 -7.58
C ASN A 120 12.82 -37.25 -6.43
N ASN A 121 12.42 -36.69 -5.29
CA ASN A 121 11.93 -37.46 -4.17
C ASN A 121 10.69 -38.25 -4.58
N TYR A 122 9.72 -37.61 -5.24
CA TYR A 122 8.53 -38.28 -5.76
C TYR A 122 8.86 -39.44 -6.69
N LEU A 123 9.70 -39.21 -7.72
CA LEU A 123 10.09 -40.26 -8.67
C LEU A 123 10.87 -41.39 -7.99
N SER A 124 11.74 -41.07 -7.03
CA SER A 124 12.51 -42.07 -6.29
C SER A 124 11.62 -42.93 -5.40
N MET A 125 10.64 -42.31 -4.71
CA MET A 125 9.68 -43.03 -3.88
C MET A 125 8.76 -43.87 -4.75
N HIS A 126 8.26 -43.34 -5.87
CA HIS A 126 7.45 -44.11 -6.81
C HIS A 126 8.20 -45.34 -7.31
N LYS A 127 9.49 -45.23 -7.66
CA LYS A 127 10.29 -46.41 -8.05
C LYS A 127 10.50 -47.42 -6.92
N LYS A 128 10.62 -46.95 -5.67
CA LYS A 128 10.86 -47.82 -4.50
C LYS A 128 9.61 -48.54 -4.00
N PHE A 129 8.44 -47.92 -4.12
CA PHE A 129 7.19 -48.40 -3.50
C PHE A 129 6.12 -48.83 -4.52
N SER A 130 6.37 -48.72 -5.82
CA SER A 130 5.48 -49.22 -6.88
C SER A 130 5.78 -50.66 -7.31
N ALA A 131 6.43 -51.45 -6.45
CA ALA A 131 6.63 -52.90 -6.59
C ALA A 131 5.62 -53.66 -5.73
#